data_AF-A0A1M4WIF7-F1
#
_entry.id   AF-A0A1M4WIF7-F1
#
_cell.length_a   1.000
_cell.length_b   1.000
_cell.length_c   1.000
_cell.angle_alpha   90.00
_cell.angle_beta   90.00
_cell.angle_gamma   90.00
#
_symmetry.space_group_name_H-M   'P 1'
#
loop_
_entity.id
_entity.type
_entity.pdbx_description
1 polymer ?
#
loop_
_entity_poly.entity_id
_entity_poly.type
_entity_poly.pdbx_seq_one_letter_code
_entity_poly.pdbx_strand_id
1 'polypeptide(L)'
;MNKHSLARNLISHIFLPLLLIFAITFTSNAASLERNNVSDIDSSEDFVIVPAEHEICNGYDYHLMYSRGWGFVYRGKFGQDAVFAFDGSCWQCKRCTEVLITEYDPLEVNYVGYYALWHAGYTIPAAGTYLYTNDIKFTSGSTVPNCRLRYEAYGREMELP
;
A
#
# COMPACT_ATOMS: atom_id res chain seq x y z
N MET A 1 -55.02 24.78 12.90
CA MET A 1 -53.59 24.87 13.27
C MET A 1 -52.94 23.52 12.97
N ASN A 2 -52.18 23.41 11.87
CA ASN A 2 -51.74 22.13 11.30
C ASN A 2 -50.50 21.60 12.03
N LYS A 3 -50.63 20.42 12.64
CA LYS A 3 -49.58 19.70 13.39
C LYS A 3 -48.31 19.42 12.55
N HIS A 4 -48.41 19.49 11.23
CA HIS A 4 -47.30 19.23 10.30
C HIS A 4 -46.22 20.32 10.23
N SER A 5 -46.50 21.59 10.58
CA SER A 5 -45.46 22.63 10.53
C SER A 5 -44.59 22.70 11.79
N LEU A 6 -45.06 22.11 12.90
CA LEU A 6 -44.37 22.14 14.19
C LEU A 6 -43.21 21.12 14.24
N ALA A 7 -43.36 19.97 13.60
CA ALA A 7 -42.34 18.92 13.57
C ALA A 7 -41.10 19.29 12.71
N ARG A 8 -41.28 20.06 11.62
CA ARG A 8 -40.17 20.48 10.75
C ARG A 8 -39.23 21.49 11.41
N ASN A 9 -39.74 22.34 12.31
CA ASN A 9 -38.91 23.32 12.99
C ASN A 9 -38.15 22.71 14.18
N LEU A 10 -38.69 21.68 14.84
CA LEU A 10 -38.00 21.02 15.96
C LEU A 10 -36.75 20.24 15.51
N ILE A 11 -36.81 19.59 14.33
CA ILE A 11 -35.72 18.77 13.81
C ILE A 11 -34.53 19.65 13.36
N SER A 12 -34.79 20.86 12.85
CA SER A 12 -33.76 21.82 12.44
C SER A 12 -32.96 22.39 13.62
N HIS A 13 -33.61 22.67 14.74
CA HIS A 13 -32.97 23.33 15.89
C HIS A 13 -32.19 22.38 16.81
N ILE A 14 -32.37 21.05 16.68
CA ILE A 14 -31.66 20.06 17.50
C ILE A 14 -30.43 19.50 16.77
N PHE A 15 -30.47 19.37 15.44
CA PHE A 15 -29.35 18.80 14.68
C PHE A 15 -28.19 19.78 14.41
N LEU A 16 -28.46 21.09 14.34
CA LEU A 16 -27.43 22.09 14.06
C LEU A 16 -26.40 22.30 15.20
N PRO A 17 -26.78 22.30 16.50
CA PRO A 17 -25.78 22.43 17.58
C PRO A 17 -24.99 21.15 17.84
N LEU A 18 -25.50 19.97 17.45
CA LEU A 18 -24.81 18.68 17.69
C LEU A 18 -23.57 18.52 16.80
N LEU A 19 -23.57 19.10 15.60
CA LEU A 19 -22.46 19.04 14.65
C LEU A 19 -21.28 19.96 15.06
N LEU A 20 -21.53 20.96 15.91
CA LEU A 20 -20.53 21.90 16.41
C LEU A 20 -19.73 21.37 17.62
N ILE A 21 -20.28 20.39 18.35
CA ILE A 21 -19.63 19.79 19.53
C ILE A 21 -18.56 18.76 19.11
N PHE A 22 -18.62 18.22 17.89
CA PHE A 22 -17.65 17.25 17.39
C PHE A 22 -16.29 17.88 17.00
N ALA A 23 -16.19 19.22 16.97
CA ALA A 23 -15.00 19.93 16.48
C ALA A 23 -13.94 20.29 17.55
N ILE A 24 -14.11 19.90 18.82
CA ILE A 24 -13.24 20.39 19.94
C ILE A 24 -12.42 19.28 20.62
N THR A 25 -12.14 18.14 19.96
CA THR A 25 -11.27 17.12 20.59
C THR A 25 -10.09 16.71 19.71
N PHE A 26 -9.21 17.68 19.45
CA PHE A 26 -7.79 17.39 19.20
C PHE A 26 -6.96 18.30 20.10
N THR A 27 -6.82 17.92 21.37
CA THR A 27 -5.78 18.50 22.23
C THR A 27 -4.45 17.85 21.85
N SER A 28 -3.53 18.67 21.37
CA SER A 28 -2.17 18.30 21.01
C SER A 28 -1.41 17.76 22.23
N ASN A 29 -0.92 16.52 22.18
CA ASN A 29 0.09 16.06 23.12
C ASN A 29 1.44 16.66 22.72
N ALA A 30 1.88 17.71 23.40
CA ALA A 30 3.27 18.14 23.35
C ALA A 30 4.11 17.12 24.14
N ALA A 31 4.79 16.21 23.43
CA ALA A 31 5.77 15.34 24.04
C ALA A 31 6.95 16.20 24.55
N SER A 32 7.16 16.18 25.86
CA SER A 32 8.34 16.73 26.53
C SER A 32 9.58 15.99 26.01
N LEU A 33 10.47 16.69 25.31
CA LEU A 33 11.75 16.13 24.87
C LEU A 33 12.70 16.12 26.07
N GLU A 34 12.81 14.97 26.73
CA GLU A 34 13.80 14.74 27.78
C GLU A 34 15.20 14.73 27.15
N ARG A 35 15.97 15.80 27.41
CA ARG A 35 17.33 15.95 26.92
C ARG A 35 18.24 15.07 27.78
N ASN A 36 18.40 13.82 27.38
CA ASN A 36 19.36 12.92 28.02
C ASN A 36 20.77 13.47 27.84
N ASN A 37 21.48 13.65 28.96
CA ASN A 37 22.90 14.01 29.00
C ASN A 37 23.70 12.98 28.20
N VAL A 38 24.21 13.41 27.05
CA VAL A 38 25.23 12.68 26.32
C VAL A 38 26.52 12.81 27.13
N SER A 39 26.95 11.72 27.75
CA SER A 39 28.33 11.60 28.22
C SER A 39 29.25 11.65 27.01
N ASP A 40 30.21 12.57 27.02
CA ASP A 40 31.26 12.68 26.01
C ASP A 40 31.88 11.30 25.74
N ILE A 41 31.67 10.80 24.52
CA ILE A 41 32.24 9.55 24.05
C ILE A 41 33.70 9.83 23.73
N ASP A 42 34.58 9.19 24.49
CA ASP A 42 36.02 9.14 24.25
C ASP A 42 36.29 8.66 22.82
N SER A 43 36.91 9.54 22.04
CA SER A 43 37.15 9.39 20.61
C SER A 43 38.50 8.70 20.42
N SER A 44 38.52 7.38 20.58
CA SER A 44 39.71 6.58 20.27
C SER A 44 39.46 5.25 19.56
N GLU A 45 38.23 4.98 19.10
CA GLU A 45 38.00 3.89 18.14
C GLU A 45 37.41 4.43 16.84
N ASP A 46 38.03 4.03 15.72
CA ASP A 46 37.65 4.35 14.35
C ASP A 46 36.25 3.79 14.07
N PHE A 47 35.22 4.56 14.42
CA PHE A 47 33.82 4.17 14.26
C PHE A 47 33.46 4.25 12.77
N VAL A 48 33.60 3.10 12.10
CA VAL A 48 33.13 2.93 10.72
C VAL A 48 31.61 2.85 10.73
N ILE A 49 30.95 3.94 10.35
CA ILE A 49 29.52 3.94 10.01
C ILE A 49 29.36 3.18 8.68
N VAL A 50 29.06 1.89 8.76
CA VAL A 50 28.58 1.11 7.61
C VAL A 50 27.07 1.33 7.47
N PRO A 51 26.55 1.64 6.25
CA PRO A 51 25.11 1.64 6.02
C PRO A 51 24.54 0.29 6.41
N ALA A 52 23.47 0.27 7.21
CA ALA A 52 22.68 -0.94 7.38
C ALA A 52 21.97 -1.20 6.05
N GLU A 53 22.63 -1.94 5.15
CA GLU A 53 22.00 -2.41 3.92
C GLU A 53 20.93 -3.45 4.33
N HIS A 54 19.68 -3.01 4.43
CA HIS A 54 18.56 -3.92 4.59
C HIS A 54 18.23 -4.52 3.22
N GLU A 55 18.86 -5.67 2.94
CA GLU A 55 18.62 -6.42 1.72
C GLU A 55 17.19 -6.96 1.67
N ILE A 56 16.46 -6.61 0.61
CA ILE A 56 15.08 -7.06 0.34
C ILE A 56 15.03 -8.04 -0.84
N CYS A 57 15.88 -7.86 -1.85
CA CYS A 57 15.84 -8.65 -3.07
C CYS A 57 17.23 -8.84 -3.69
N ASN A 58 17.92 -9.94 -3.36
CA ASN A 58 19.16 -10.39 -4.00
C ASN A 58 20.21 -9.28 -4.16
N GLY A 59 20.58 -8.64 -3.06
CA GLY A 59 21.53 -7.52 -2.99
C GLY A 59 20.94 -6.14 -3.29
N TYR A 60 19.63 -5.97 -3.15
CA TYR A 60 18.96 -4.68 -3.36
C TYR A 60 17.91 -4.40 -2.27
N ASP A 61 17.67 -3.13 -2.01
CA ASP A 61 16.67 -2.59 -1.08
C ASP A 61 15.23 -2.54 -1.67
N TYR A 62 14.99 -3.19 -2.82
CA TYR A 62 13.67 -3.24 -3.45
C TYR A 62 13.52 -4.40 -4.45
N HIS A 63 12.27 -4.81 -4.67
CA HIS A 63 11.87 -5.66 -5.79
C HIS A 63 11.67 -4.82 -7.05
N LEU A 64 12.39 -5.16 -8.12
CA LEU A 64 12.18 -4.59 -9.45
C LEU A 64 11.07 -5.35 -10.18
N MET A 65 9.85 -4.83 -10.09
CA MET A 65 8.60 -5.47 -10.54
C MET A 65 8.27 -5.08 -11.98
N TYR A 66 8.06 -6.07 -12.84
CA TYR A 66 7.65 -5.89 -14.23
C TYR A 66 6.24 -6.39 -14.48
N SER A 67 5.49 -5.70 -15.33
CA SER A 67 4.11 -6.05 -15.69
C SER A 67 4.02 -7.47 -16.26
N ARG A 68 3.07 -8.28 -15.77
CA ARG A 68 2.83 -9.67 -16.15
C ARG A 68 1.34 -9.99 -16.30
N GLY A 69 0.57 -9.10 -16.92
CA GLY A 69 -0.84 -9.34 -17.24
C GLY A 69 -1.79 -9.04 -16.07
N TRP A 70 -2.85 -9.85 -15.92
CA TRP A 70 -3.95 -9.58 -15.00
C TRP A 70 -4.02 -10.61 -13.87
N GLY A 71 -4.12 -10.12 -12.63
CA GLY A 71 -4.13 -10.93 -11.43
C GLY A 71 -5.50 -10.98 -10.78
N PHE A 72 -5.85 -12.12 -10.19
CA PHE A 72 -7.07 -12.28 -9.39
C PHE A 72 -6.72 -12.70 -7.97
N VAL A 73 -7.26 -12.01 -6.97
CA VAL A 73 -7.00 -12.29 -5.56
C VAL A 73 -8.28 -12.79 -4.87
N TYR A 74 -8.13 -13.89 -4.13
CA TYR A 74 -9.17 -14.50 -3.32
C TYR A 74 -8.72 -14.58 -1.86
N ARG A 75 -9.63 -14.31 -0.92
CA ARG A 75 -9.44 -14.63 0.50
C ARG A 75 -9.65 -16.13 0.72
N GLY A 76 -8.77 -16.76 1.49
CA GLY A 76 -8.82 -18.19 1.79
C GLY A 76 -7.79 -19.01 1.01
N LYS A 77 -8.12 -20.28 0.74
CA LYS A 77 -7.22 -21.27 0.13
C LYS A 77 -7.83 -21.86 -1.13
N PHE A 78 -6.98 -22.18 -2.11
CA PHE A 78 -7.40 -22.87 -3.34
C PHE A 78 -8.14 -24.18 -3.01
N GLY A 79 -9.24 -24.44 -3.71
CA GLY A 79 -10.05 -25.65 -3.53
C GLY A 79 -10.90 -25.69 -2.25
N GLN A 80 -10.97 -24.58 -1.50
CA GLN A 80 -11.89 -24.39 -0.38
C GLN A 80 -12.87 -23.24 -0.71
N ASP A 81 -13.68 -22.81 0.27
CA ASP A 81 -14.62 -21.68 0.17
C ASP A 81 -13.90 -20.32 0.05
N ALA A 82 -13.03 -20.19 -0.95
CA ALA A 82 -12.30 -18.97 -1.23
C ALA A 82 -13.24 -17.92 -1.79
N VAL A 83 -13.17 -16.71 -1.25
CA VAL A 83 -14.04 -15.59 -1.62
C VAL A 83 -13.24 -14.59 -2.44
N PHE A 84 -13.76 -14.20 -3.60
CA PHE A 84 -13.14 -13.17 -4.42
C PHE A 84 -12.94 -11.87 -3.63
N ALA A 85 -11.74 -11.28 -3.73
CA ALA A 85 -11.39 -10.06 -3.03
C ALA A 85 -11.29 -8.87 -3.99
N PHE A 86 -10.43 -8.97 -5.00
CA PHE A 86 -10.25 -7.98 -6.06
C PHE A 86 -9.46 -8.60 -7.23
N ASP A 87 -9.44 -7.92 -8.36
CA ASP A 87 -8.60 -8.22 -9.51
C ASP A 87 -7.93 -6.94 -10.03
N GLY A 88 -6.88 -7.07 -10.83
CA GLY A 88 -6.15 -5.92 -11.33
C GLY A 88 -4.80 -6.24 -11.96
N SER A 89 -3.91 -5.25 -11.97
CA SER A 89 -2.59 -5.37 -12.60
C SER A 89 -1.68 -6.34 -11.84
N CYS A 90 -1.10 -7.29 -12.56
CA CYS A 90 -0.16 -8.26 -12.02
C CYS A 90 1.27 -7.88 -12.40
N TRP A 91 2.18 -8.02 -11.45
CA TRP A 91 3.59 -7.70 -11.59
C TRP A 91 4.43 -8.83 -11.02
N GLN A 92 5.59 -9.09 -11.61
CA GLN A 92 6.56 -10.03 -11.05
C GLN A 92 7.95 -9.41 -11.04
N CYS A 93 8.69 -9.64 -9.95
CA CYS A 93 10.07 -9.22 -9.87
C CYS A 93 10.91 -9.93 -10.94
N LYS A 94 11.85 -9.22 -11.58
CA LYS A 94 12.81 -9.86 -12.51
C LYS A 94 14.01 -10.49 -11.83
N ARG A 95 14.30 -10.07 -10.60
CA ARG A 95 15.47 -10.53 -9.83
C ARG A 95 15.16 -11.73 -8.95
N CYS A 96 13.91 -11.88 -8.53
CA CYS A 96 13.40 -13.00 -7.74
C CYS A 96 11.98 -13.34 -8.21
N THR A 97 11.29 -14.25 -7.52
CA THR A 97 9.94 -14.70 -7.91
C THR A 97 8.82 -14.04 -7.11
N GLU A 98 9.07 -12.90 -6.46
CA GLU A 98 8.03 -12.11 -5.79
C GLU A 98 7.00 -11.61 -6.80
N VAL A 99 5.72 -11.80 -6.50
CA VAL A 99 4.57 -11.38 -7.29
C VAL A 99 3.80 -10.34 -6.51
N LEU A 100 3.38 -9.29 -7.20
CA LEU A 100 2.50 -8.25 -6.71
C LEU A 100 1.25 -8.22 -7.58
N ILE A 101 0.07 -8.18 -6.96
CA ILE A 101 -1.19 -7.87 -7.65
C ILE A 101 -1.75 -6.60 -7.01
N THR A 102 -2.05 -5.60 -7.83
CA THR A 102 -2.65 -4.32 -7.43
C THR A 102 -4.03 -4.18 -8.07
N GLU A 103 -5.01 -3.63 -7.35
CA GLU A 103 -6.38 -3.42 -7.84
C GLU A 103 -6.41 -2.52 -9.08
N TYR A 104 -5.58 -1.49 -9.09
CA TYR A 104 -5.41 -0.60 -10.23
C TYR A 104 -4.00 -0.70 -10.82
N ASP A 105 -3.80 -0.17 -12.02
CA ASP A 105 -2.45 0.02 -12.58
C ASP A 105 -1.83 1.31 -12.00
N PRO A 106 -0.85 1.21 -11.09
CA PRO A 106 -0.31 2.41 -10.43
C PRO A 106 0.52 3.28 -11.36
N LEU A 107 1.02 2.74 -12.48
CA LEU A 107 1.77 3.50 -13.49
C LEU A 107 0.85 4.29 -14.43
N GLU A 108 -0.39 3.82 -14.64
CA GLU A 108 -1.38 4.50 -15.48
C GLU A 108 -2.22 5.51 -14.68
N VAL A 109 -2.77 5.09 -13.52
CA VAL A 109 -3.75 5.90 -12.78
C VAL A 109 -3.17 6.58 -11.53
N ASN A 110 -1.88 6.40 -11.23
CA ASN A 110 -1.23 6.93 -10.01
C ASN A 110 -1.92 6.52 -8.70
N TYR A 111 -2.50 5.33 -8.68
CA TYR A 111 -3.26 4.81 -7.54
C TYR A 111 -3.14 3.28 -7.50
N VAL A 112 -2.91 2.70 -6.32
CA VAL A 112 -2.77 1.23 -6.15
C VAL A 112 -4.09 0.58 -5.75
N GLY A 113 -4.79 1.14 -4.75
CA GLY A 113 -5.95 0.50 -4.14
C GLY A 113 -5.55 -0.67 -3.23
N TYR A 114 -6.31 -1.76 -3.30
CA TYR A 114 -5.92 -3.01 -2.65
C TYR A 114 -4.74 -3.67 -3.36
N TYR A 115 -3.88 -4.33 -2.60
CA TYR A 115 -2.78 -5.10 -3.17
C TYR A 115 -2.43 -6.31 -2.31
N ALA A 116 -1.78 -7.29 -2.93
CA ALA A 116 -1.28 -8.48 -2.26
C ALA A 116 0.10 -8.86 -2.83
N LEU A 117 0.98 -9.32 -1.95
CA LEU A 117 2.32 -9.81 -2.26
C LEU A 117 2.41 -11.30 -1.99
N TRP A 118 3.17 -12.00 -2.82
CA TRP A 118 3.42 -13.43 -2.65
C TRP A 118 4.70 -13.87 -3.35
N HIS A 119 5.51 -14.64 -2.64
CA HIS A 119 6.67 -15.30 -3.22
C HIS A 119 6.26 -16.56 -3.99
N ALA A 120 6.18 -16.46 -5.32
CA ALA A 120 5.69 -17.56 -6.15
C ALA A 120 6.63 -18.78 -6.19
N GLY A 121 7.94 -18.55 -6.09
CA GLY A 121 8.98 -19.58 -6.28
C GLY A 121 9.19 -19.99 -7.75
N TYR A 122 8.43 -19.43 -8.69
CA TYR A 122 8.55 -19.67 -10.13
C TYR A 122 8.13 -18.44 -10.94
N THR A 123 8.49 -18.40 -12.23
CA THR A 123 8.05 -17.36 -13.16
C THR A 123 6.58 -17.56 -13.54
N ILE A 124 5.73 -16.59 -13.25
CA ILE A 124 4.30 -16.67 -13.60
C ILE A 124 4.07 -16.43 -15.10
N PRO A 125 2.98 -16.95 -15.69
CA PRO A 125 2.61 -16.67 -17.07
C PRO A 125 2.51 -15.17 -17.36
N ALA A 126 2.81 -14.76 -18.59
CA ALA A 126 2.68 -13.35 -19.01
C ALA A 126 1.22 -12.83 -18.99
N ALA A 127 0.24 -13.73 -18.95
CA ALA A 127 -1.18 -13.40 -18.82
C ALA A 127 -1.60 -13.07 -17.37
N GLY A 128 -0.78 -13.42 -16.37
CA GLY A 128 -1.05 -13.20 -14.95
C GLY A 128 -1.23 -14.48 -14.15
N THR A 129 -1.83 -14.35 -12.97
CA THR A 129 -1.99 -15.47 -12.01
C THR A 129 -3.17 -15.27 -11.06
N TYR A 130 -3.55 -16.35 -10.39
CA TYR A 130 -4.48 -16.34 -9.26
C TYR A 130 -3.66 -16.38 -7.96
N LEU A 131 -4.09 -15.61 -6.96
CA LEU A 131 -3.52 -15.61 -5.62
C LEU A 131 -4.62 -15.86 -4.58
N TYR A 132 -4.39 -16.85 -3.72
CA TYR A 132 -5.25 -17.17 -2.59
C TYR A 132 -4.52 -16.78 -1.31
N THR A 133 -4.96 -15.70 -0.65
CA THR A 133 -4.28 -15.14 0.51
C THR A 133 -5.24 -14.39 1.43
N ASN A 134 -4.92 -14.37 2.72
CA ASN A 134 -5.57 -13.48 3.67
C ASN A 134 -4.75 -12.20 3.94
N ASP A 135 -3.51 -12.12 3.45
CA ASP A 135 -2.67 -10.92 3.54
C ASP A 135 -2.96 -9.99 2.36
N ILE A 136 -3.97 -9.14 2.54
CA ILE A 136 -4.37 -8.11 1.58
C ILE A 136 -4.22 -6.76 2.26
N LYS A 137 -3.48 -5.86 1.61
CA LYS A 137 -3.16 -4.54 2.12
C LYS A 137 -3.82 -3.49 1.24
N PHE A 138 -3.84 -2.25 1.72
CA PHE A 138 -4.40 -1.11 1.00
C PHE A 138 -3.43 0.06 1.06
N THR A 139 -3.33 0.82 -0.01
CA THR A 139 -2.68 2.13 -0.03
C THR A 139 -3.40 3.07 -0.99
N SER A 140 -3.54 4.33 -0.58
CA SER A 140 -4.16 5.37 -1.41
C SER A 140 -3.16 6.09 -2.33
N GLY A 141 -1.87 5.74 -2.25
CA GLY A 141 -0.83 6.28 -3.13
C GLY A 141 -0.61 5.47 -4.40
N SER A 142 0.38 5.89 -5.19
CA SER A 142 0.83 5.23 -6.42
C SER A 142 1.94 4.19 -6.22
N THR A 143 2.32 3.91 -4.96
CA THR A 143 3.47 3.05 -4.65
C THR A 143 3.12 1.98 -3.64
N VAL A 144 3.75 0.81 -3.81
CA VAL A 144 3.74 -0.29 -2.84
C VAL A 144 5.11 -0.33 -2.16
N PRO A 145 5.19 -0.47 -0.82
CA PRO A 145 6.47 -0.53 -0.11
C PRO A 145 7.44 -1.53 -0.75
N ASN A 146 8.69 -1.10 -0.91
CA ASN A 146 9.80 -1.90 -1.44
C ASN A 146 9.60 -2.44 -2.88
N CYS A 147 8.61 -1.94 -3.63
CA CYS A 147 8.35 -2.36 -5.01
C CYS A 147 8.56 -1.20 -5.98
N ARG A 148 9.42 -1.39 -6.98
CA ARG A 148 9.59 -0.44 -8.09
C ARG A 148 8.99 -1.02 -9.36
N LEU A 149 7.91 -0.42 -9.84
CA LEU A 149 7.14 -0.92 -10.99
C LEU A 149 7.72 -0.41 -12.32
N ARG A 150 7.68 -1.27 -13.34
CA ARG A 150 8.05 -0.99 -14.73
C ARG A 150 7.15 -1.78 -15.67
N TYR A 151 6.78 -1.20 -16.82
CA TYR A 151 6.24 -2.00 -17.91
C TYR A 151 7.34 -2.85 -18.55
N GLU A 152 6.99 -4.08 -18.90
CA GLU A 152 7.85 -4.94 -19.72
C GLU A 152 7.71 -4.52 -21.18
N ALA A 153 8.74 -3.91 -21.75
CA ALA A 153 8.76 -3.58 -23.17
C ALA A 153 8.81 -4.88 -23.99
N TYR A 154 7.67 -5.35 -24.46
CA TYR A 154 7.60 -6.51 -25.33
C TYR A 154 7.96 -6.10 -26.76
N GLY A 155 9.24 -6.15 -27.09
CA GLY A 155 9.72 -6.37 -28.46
C GLY A 155 9.40 -5.32 -29.53
N ARG A 156 9.30 -4.02 -29.22
CA ARG A 156 9.50 -2.95 -30.22
C ARG A 156 10.20 -1.75 -29.58
N GLU A 157 11.22 -1.24 -30.27
CA GLU A 157 11.57 0.18 -30.20
C GLU A 157 10.27 0.98 -30.35
N MET A 158 9.74 1.47 -29.23
CA MET A 158 8.88 2.63 -29.27
C MET A 158 9.82 3.82 -29.23
N GLU A 159 10.25 4.25 -30.42
CA GLU A 159 10.59 5.64 -30.61
C GLU A 159 9.35 6.44 -30.20
N LEU A 160 9.43 7.10 -29.04
CA LEU A 160 8.48 8.11 -28.66
C LEU A 160 8.78 9.37 -29.50
N PRO A 161 7.76 10.08 -30.02
CA PRO A 161 7.94 11.40 -30.61
C PRO A 161 8.40 12.44 -29.59
#